data_AF-A0A7Y6Z397-F1
#
_entry.id   AF-A0A7Y6Z397-F1
#
_cell.length_a   1.000
_cell.length_b   1.000
_cell.length_c   1.000
_cell.angle_alpha   90.00
_cell.angle_beta   90.00
_cell.angle_gamma   90.00
#
_symmetry.space_group_name_H-M   'P 1'
#
loop_
_entity.id
_entity.type
_entity.pdbx_description
1 polymer ?
#
loop_
_entity_poly.entity_id
_entity_poly.type
_entity_poly.pdbx_seq_one_letter_code
_entity_poly.pdbx_strand_id
1 'polypeptide(L)'
;MIDEVLKDQVFRAADTLLMSGQSPSAAMVAERLEVGVGAVDPCMALWWQSLSGRISFAPVVETAPDVPMPDTLSGAFQRIWQQAVQEATAALALEKRHAEYGAEAERRVSEDALKQSHDHYLELEARFREQGLKLERAINATRTAEAEVALLKNNLGTEAARLAKEEARRSHAEQELEQLRKTHEDTKRGFDQRVKEEQRQNLEALSKADADVRFHRSSLEKLRDEFGKKEAMLSRDITELHSQVAKRDSRLETQKSHIQGLEDDLKQLQQESTVQSRELAKVNAALLSEQNRAKRLEDQVKKLEADLKQQAQRQLSTASEATRRENALRVQLQAKEEELLRANAKVISLEKRLITQDDELKRVSARQM
;
A
#
# COMPACT_ATOMS: atom_id res chain seq x y z
N MET A 1 22.83 -65.65 -135.41
CA MET A 1 22.45 -66.03 -136.79
C MET A 1 21.05 -66.58 -136.71
N ILE A 2 20.08 -65.93 -137.37
CA ILE A 2 18.71 -66.46 -137.45
C ILE A 2 18.74 -67.63 -138.42
N ASP A 3 18.27 -68.80 -138.00
CA ASP A 3 18.23 -70.01 -138.82
C ASP A 3 17.31 -69.76 -140.04
N GLU A 4 17.87 -69.79 -141.26
CA GLU A 4 17.14 -69.45 -142.49
C GLU A 4 15.94 -70.37 -142.74
N VAL A 5 16.04 -71.62 -142.28
CA VAL A 5 14.96 -72.61 -142.36
C VAL A 5 13.78 -72.20 -141.46
N LEU A 6 14.06 -71.65 -140.27
CA LEU A 6 13.04 -71.19 -139.34
C LEU A 6 12.32 -69.94 -139.87
N LYS A 7 13.05 -69.02 -140.52
CA LYS A 7 12.48 -67.81 -141.13
C LYS A 7 11.44 -68.13 -142.22
N ASP A 8 11.76 -69.08 -143.11
CA ASP A 8 10.85 -69.47 -144.19
C ASP A 8 9.61 -70.21 -143.67
N GLN A 9 9.74 -71.02 -142.62
CA GLN A 9 8.62 -71.67 -141.95
C GLN A 9 7.69 -70.66 -141.27
N VAL A 10 8.26 -69.65 -140.58
CA VAL A 10 7.50 -68.55 -139.97
C VAL A 10 6.75 -67.73 -141.02
N PHE A 11 7.36 -67.43 -142.17
CA PHE A 11 6.71 -66.66 -143.24
C PHE A 11 5.54 -67.43 -143.87
N ARG A 12 5.71 -68.73 -144.15
CA ARG A 12 4.62 -69.57 -144.68
C ARG A 12 3.47 -69.73 -143.68
N ALA A 13 3.78 -69.90 -142.40
CA ALA A 13 2.77 -70.00 -141.35
C ALA A 13 1.99 -68.68 -141.21
N ALA A 14 2.68 -67.53 -141.25
CA ALA A 14 2.06 -66.21 -141.20
C ALA A 14 1.21 -65.90 -142.45
N ASP A 15 1.70 -66.23 -143.65
CA ASP A 15 0.95 -66.06 -144.91
C ASP A 15 -0.31 -66.96 -144.93
N THR A 16 -0.23 -68.19 -144.41
CA THR A 16 -1.39 -69.09 -144.31
C THR A 16 -2.44 -68.54 -143.34
N LEU A 17 -2.01 -67.99 -142.19
CA LEU A 17 -2.91 -67.35 -141.23
C LEU A 17 -3.60 -66.13 -141.83
N LEU A 18 -2.84 -65.30 -142.57
CA LEU A 18 -3.38 -64.13 -143.27
C LEU A 18 -4.40 -64.52 -144.35
N MET A 19 -4.13 -65.57 -145.14
CA MET A 19 -5.07 -66.09 -146.14
C MET A 19 -6.32 -66.73 -145.52
N SER A 20 -6.24 -67.19 -144.27
CA SER A 20 -7.40 -67.67 -143.50
C SER A 20 -8.19 -66.55 -142.80
N GLY A 21 -7.81 -65.28 -142.99
CA GLY A 21 -8.49 -64.11 -142.40
C GLY A 21 -8.16 -63.85 -140.93
N GLN A 22 -7.10 -64.49 -140.39
CA GLN A 22 -6.63 -64.27 -139.01
C GLN A 22 -5.38 -63.38 -139.01
N SER A 23 -5.27 -62.47 -138.03
CA SER A 23 -4.06 -61.65 -137.86
C SER A 23 -2.92 -62.51 -137.30
N PRO A 24 -1.82 -62.74 -138.04
CA PRO A 24 -0.73 -63.57 -137.56
C PRO A 24 0.01 -62.88 -136.41
N SER A 25 -0.10 -63.44 -135.21
CA SER A 25 0.67 -63.03 -134.02
C SER A 25 1.85 -63.98 -133.78
N ALA A 26 2.92 -63.49 -133.16
CA ALA A 26 4.09 -64.31 -132.88
C ALA A 26 3.78 -65.52 -131.98
N ALA A 27 2.81 -65.39 -131.06
CA ALA A 27 2.33 -66.49 -130.24
C ALA A 27 1.62 -67.59 -131.07
N MET A 28 0.78 -67.22 -132.04
CA MET A 28 0.06 -68.19 -132.89
C MET A 28 1.00 -68.92 -133.86
N VAL A 29 2.01 -68.22 -134.38
CA VAL A 29 3.00 -68.84 -135.27
C VAL A 29 3.97 -69.73 -134.47
N ALA A 30 4.33 -69.33 -133.26
CA ALA A 30 5.11 -70.14 -132.32
C ALA A 30 4.38 -71.43 -131.91
N GLU A 31 3.08 -71.34 -131.60
CA GLU A 31 2.23 -72.49 -131.27
C GLU A 31 2.11 -73.45 -132.45
N ARG A 32 1.96 -72.94 -133.67
CA ARG A 32 1.81 -73.77 -134.88
C ARG A 32 3.10 -74.45 -135.34
N LEU A 33 4.25 -73.89 -135.00
CA LEU A 33 5.56 -74.42 -135.35
C LEU A 33 6.22 -75.20 -134.18
N GLU A 34 5.58 -75.27 -133.01
CA GLU A 34 6.13 -75.84 -131.76
C GLU A 34 7.51 -75.25 -131.38
N VAL A 35 7.73 -73.98 -131.70
CA VAL A 35 8.97 -73.25 -131.40
C VAL A 35 8.71 -72.18 -130.34
N GLY A 36 9.69 -71.92 -129.47
CA GLY A 36 9.58 -70.86 -128.47
C GLY A 36 9.38 -69.48 -129.07
N VAL A 37 8.44 -68.70 -128.51
CA VAL A 37 8.03 -67.34 -128.99
C VAL A 37 9.24 -66.41 -129.20
N GLY A 38 10.26 -66.50 -128.35
CA GLY A 38 11.47 -65.68 -128.45
C GLY A 38 12.33 -65.90 -129.70
N ALA A 39 12.19 -67.04 -130.39
CA ALA A 39 12.87 -67.29 -131.67
C ALA A 39 12.04 -66.83 -132.90
N VAL A 40 10.72 -66.68 -132.72
CA VAL A 40 9.77 -66.30 -133.78
C VAL A 40 9.62 -64.78 -133.88
N ASP A 41 9.68 -64.05 -132.76
CA ASP A 41 9.55 -62.59 -132.71
C ASP A 41 10.44 -61.83 -133.70
N PRO A 42 11.76 -62.15 -133.84
CA PRO A 42 12.62 -61.47 -134.80
C PRO A 42 12.22 -61.74 -136.26
N CYS A 43 11.73 -62.95 -136.54
CA CYS A 43 11.27 -63.34 -137.87
C CYS A 43 9.92 -62.68 -138.20
N MET A 44 9.00 -62.59 -137.25
CA MET A 44 7.70 -61.92 -137.44
C MET A 44 7.85 -60.42 -137.68
N ALA A 45 8.80 -59.76 -137.01
CA ALA A 45 9.12 -58.36 -137.28
C ALA A 45 9.58 -58.15 -138.74
N LEU A 46 10.41 -59.05 -139.28
CA LEU A 46 10.84 -59.04 -140.69
C LEU A 46 9.68 -59.34 -141.65
N TRP A 47 8.78 -60.24 -141.27
CA TRP A 47 7.59 -60.55 -142.07
C TRP A 47 6.70 -59.31 -142.22
N TRP A 48 6.35 -58.63 -141.11
CA TRP A 48 5.54 -57.40 -141.11
C TRP A 48 6.17 -56.27 -141.93
N GLN A 49 7.50 -56.10 -141.88
CA GLN A 49 8.20 -55.10 -142.70
C GLN A 49 8.12 -55.41 -144.20
N SER A 50 8.08 -56.70 -144.58
CA SER A 50 7.98 -57.11 -145.98
C SER A 50 6.54 -57.20 -146.52
N LEU A 51 5.53 -57.09 -145.64
CA LEU A 51 4.13 -57.27 -145.99
C LEU A 51 3.60 -56.16 -146.91
N SER A 52 3.98 -54.91 -146.65
CA SER A 52 3.57 -53.75 -147.47
C SER A 52 4.07 -53.83 -148.92
N GLY A 53 5.18 -54.53 -149.17
CA GLY A 53 5.69 -54.79 -150.52
C GLY A 53 5.01 -55.95 -151.25
N ARG A 54 4.33 -56.85 -150.52
CA ARG A 54 3.65 -58.04 -151.08
C ARG A 54 2.16 -57.79 -151.34
N ILE A 55 1.55 -56.86 -150.64
CA ILE A 55 0.14 -56.46 -150.84
C ILE A 55 0.11 -55.22 -151.74
N SER A 56 0.27 -55.43 -153.05
CA SER A 56 0.02 -54.38 -154.04
C SER A 56 -1.46 -54.38 -154.41
N PHE A 57 -2.20 -53.36 -153.98
CA PHE A 57 -3.54 -53.06 -154.48
C PHE A 57 -3.41 -52.47 -155.88
N ALA A 58 -3.37 -53.32 -156.90
CA ALA A 58 -3.57 -52.88 -158.28
C ALA A 58 -5.00 -52.33 -158.41
N PRO A 59 -5.22 -51.08 -158.87
CA PRO A 59 -6.55 -50.59 -159.17
C PRO A 59 -7.08 -51.36 -160.38
N VAL A 60 -7.97 -52.31 -160.10
CA VAL A 60 -8.80 -52.99 -161.09
C VAL A 60 -9.77 -51.95 -161.65
N VAL A 61 -9.35 -51.26 -162.71
CA VAL A 61 -10.27 -50.52 -163.57
C VAL A 61 -10.88 -51.56 -164.51
N GLU A 62 -12.02 -52.11 -164.08
CA GLU A 62 -12.88 -52.92 -164.93
C GLU A 62 -13.33 -52.08 -166.14
N THR A 63 -12.88 -52.51 -167.32
CA THR A 63 -13.25 -51.99 -168.63
C THR A 63 -14.75 -52.22 -168.88
N ALA A 64 -15.54 -51.16 -168.89
CA ALA A 64 -16.87 -51.12 -169.48
C ALA A 64 -16.78 -50.66 -170.97
N PRO A 65 -17.68 -51.12 -171.85
CA PRO A 65 -17.37 -51.49 -173.23
C PRO A 65 -17.43 -50.34 -174.26
N ASP A 66 -16.71 -50.54 -175.37
CA ASP A 66 -16.63 -49.71 -176.58
C ASP A 66 -17.99 -49.33 -177.17
N VAL A 67 -18.55 -48.24 -176.67
CA VAL A 67 -19.52 -47.40 -177.38
C VAL A 67 -18.94 -45.98 -177.38
N PRO A 68 -18.69 -45.35 -178.54
CA PRO A 68 -18.23 -43.97 -178.58
C PRO A 68 -19.33 -43.06 -178.01
N MET A 69 -19.19 -42.73 -176.73
CA MET A 69 -20.04 -41.80 -175.99
C MET A 69 -19.77 -40.37 -176.51
N PRO A 70 -20.80 -39.60 -176.89
CA PRO A 70 -20.65 -38.20 -177.27
C PRO A 70 -19.97 -37.39 -176.16
N ASP A 71 -19.04 -36.50 -176.52
CA ASP A 71 -18.30 -35.63 -175.59
C ASP A 71 -19.21 -34.83 -174.62
N THR A 72 -20.47 -34.60 -175.02
CA THR A 72 -21.48 -33.94 -174.21
C THR A 72 -21.91 -34.75 -172.98
N LEU A 73 -21.95 -36.08 -173.05
CA LEU A 73 -22.30 -36.96 -171.93
C LEU A 73 -21.11 -37.21 -171.00
N SER A 74 -19.90 -37.32 -171.55
CA SER A 74 -18.66 -37.37 -170.75
C SER A 74 -18.50 -36.11 -169.90
N GLY A 75 -18.72 -34.93 -170.49
CA GLY A 75 -18.70 -33.65 -169.77
C GLY A 75 -19.85 -33.47 -168.77
N ALA A 76 -20.97 -34.15 -168.94
CA ALA A 76 -22.08 -34.14 -167.96
C ALA A 76 -21.78 -35.08 -166.78
N PHE A 77 -21.28 -36.29 -167.04
CA PHE A 77 -20.87 -37.25 -166.00
C PHE A 77 -19.72 -36.69 -165.16
N GLN A 78 -18.72 -36.07 -165.78
CA GLN A 78 -17.61 -35.43 -165.07
C GLN A 78 -18.08 -34.27 -164.18
N ARG A 79 -19.09 -33.50 -164.61
CA ARG A 79 -19.71 -32.45 -163.78
C ARG A 79 -20.49 -33.02 -162.60
N ILE A 80 -21.28 -34.07 -162.82
CA ILE A 80 -22.03 -34.76 -161.76
C ILE A 80 -21.06 -35.41 -160.76
N TRP A 81 -19.98 -36.04 -161.23
CA TRP A 81 -18.94 -36.61 -160.39
C TRP A 81 -18.21 -35.52 -159.60
N GLN A 82 -17.82 -34.41 -160.23
CA GLN A 82 -17.21 -33.28 -159.54
C GLN A 82 -18.16 -32.68 -158.49
N GLN A 83 -19.46 -32.57 -158.79
CA GLN A 83 -20.47 -32.10 -157.86
C GLN A 83 -20.67 -33.07 -156.70
N ALA A 84 -20.72 -34.38 -156.95
CA ALA A 84 -20.83 -35.40 -155.92
C ALA A 84 -19.57 -35.47 -155.04
N VAL A 85 -18.38 -35.29 -155.61
CA VAL A 85 -17.12 -35.17 -154.86
C VAL A 85 -17.09 -33.88 -154.04
N GLN A 86 -17.56 -32.76 -154.58
CA GLN A 86 -17.69 -31.51 -153.84
C GLN A 86 -18.70 -31.63 -152.68
N GLU A 87 -19.83 -32.31 -152.90
CA GLU A 87 -20.84 -32.54 -151.87
C GLU A 87 -20.34 -33.53 -150.80
N ALA A 88 -19.69 -34.63 -151.19
CA ALA A 88 -19.08 -35.59 -150.26
C ALA A 88 -17.93 -34.97 -149.46
N THR A 89 -17.10 -34.13 -150.08
CA THR A 89 -16.04 -33.40 -149.37
C THR A 89 -16.60 -32.33 -148.45
N ALA A 90 -17.69 -31.64 -148.83
CA ALA A 90 -18.40 -30.72 -147.96
C ALA A 90 -19.07 -31.42 -146.77
N ALA A 91 -19.71 -32.58 -147.01
CA ALA A 91 -20.30 -33.42 -145.98
C ALA A 91 -19.24 -33.95 -144.99
N LEU A 92 -18.11 -34.45 -145.50
CA LEU A 92 -16.98 -34.88 -144.67
C LEU A 92 -16.38 -33.72 -143.88
N ALA A 93 -16.26 -32.53 -144.48
CA ALA A 93 -15.77 -31.34 -143.78
C ALA A 93 -16.75 -30.90 -142.67
N LEU A 94 -18.06 -31.03 -142.89
CA LEU A 94 -19.08 -30.74 -141.89
C LEU A 94 -19.09 -31.78 -140.76
N GLU A 95 -18.98 -33.06 -141.09
CA GLU A 95 -18.87 -34.15 -140.10
C GLU A 95 -17.60 -34.02 -139.25
N LYS A 96 -16.45 -33.71 -139.87
CA LYS A 96 -15.21 -33.40 -139.15
C LYS A 96 -15.38 -32.21 -138.21
N ARG A 97 -15.98 -31.11 -138.68
CA ARG A 97 -16.28 -29.96 -137.82
C ARG A 97 -17.20 -30.32 -136.67
N HIS A 98 -18.24 -31.12 -136.90
CA HIS A 98 -19.14 -31.58 -135.83
C HIS A 98 -18.43 -32.50 -134.83
N ALA A 99 -17.58 -33.42 -135.29
CA ALA A 99 -16.76 -34.27 -134.43
C ALA A 99 -15.74 -33.44 -133.62
N GLU A 100 -15.12 -32.44 -134.25
CA GLU A 100 -14.21 -31.49 -133.58
C GLU A 100 -14.95 -30.68 -132.51
N TYR A 101 -16.13 -30.11 -132.83
CA TYR A 101 -16.96 -29.41 -131.84
C TYR A 101 -17.42 -30.33 -130.70
N GLY A 102 -17.76 -31.58 -130.99
CA GLY A 102 -18.12 -32.58 -129.97
C GLY A 102 -16.93 -32.89 -129.05
N ALA A 103 -15.77 -33.18 -129.63
CA ALA A 103 -14.54 -33.45 -128.88
C ALA A 103 -14.07 -32.22 -128.07
N GLU A 104 -14.21 -31.01 -128.60
CA GLU A 104 -13.94 -29.77 -127.86
C GLU A 104 -14.95 -29.55 -126.73
N ALA A 105 -16.23 -29.84 -126.93
CA ALA A 105 -17.25 -29.73 -125.89
C ALA A 105 -16.99 -30.74 -124.75
N GLU A 106 -16.66 -31.99 -125.08
CA GLU A 106 -16.28 -33.01 -124.09
C GLU A 106 -14.99 -32.63 -123.35
N ARG A 107 -13.99 -32.10 -124.06
CA ARG A 107 -12.76 -31.59 -123.43
C ARG A 107 -13.08 -30.48 -122.44
N ARG A 108 -13.90 -29.50 -122.81
CA ARG A 108 -14.31 -28.42 -121.90
C ARG A 108 -15.03 -28.94 -120.67
N VAL A 109 -15.96 -29.88 -120.83
CA VAL A 109 -16.65 -30.50 -119.69
C VAL A 109 -15.66 -31.23 -118.77
N SER A 110 -14.68 -31.94 -119.34
CA SER A 110 -13.64 -32.62 -118.56
C SER A 110 -12.69 -31.64 -117.84
N GLU A 111 -12.31 -30.55 -118.49
CA GLU A 111 -11.47 -29.48 -117.92
C GLU A 111 -12.23 -28.75 -116.81
N ASP A 112 -13.51 -28.44 -117.01
CA ASP A 112 -14.38 -27.84 -116.01
C ASP A 112 -14.57 -28.76 -114.80
N ALA A 113 -14.77 -30.07 -115.02
CA ALA A 113 -14.86 -31.05 -113.93
C ALA A 113 -13.54 -31.17 -113.14
N LEU A 114 -12.41 -31.18 -113.84
CA LEU A 114 -11.08 -31.21 -113.20
C LEU A 114 -10.81 -29.94 -112.40
N LYS A 115 -11.18 -28.78 -112.95
CA LYS A 115 -11.09 -27.50 -112.25
C LYS A 115 -11.97 -27.47 -111.00
N GLN A 116 -13.23 -27.91 -111.09
CA GLN A 116 -14.12 -27.99 -109.94
C GLN A 116 -13.57 -28.94 -108.86
N SER A 117 -13.03 -30.08 -109.24
CA SER A 117 -12.38 -31.01 -108.30
C SER A 117 -11.14 -30.40 -107.66
N HIS A 118 -10.33 -29.66 -108.42
CA HIS A 118 -9.15 -28.98 -107.91
C HIS A 118 -9.52 -27.86 -106.93
N ASP A 119 -10.49 -27.01 -107.30
CA ASP A 119 -11.01 -25.93 -106.45
C ASP A 119 -11.60 -26.51 -105.15
N HIS A 120 -12.33 -27.64 -105.24
CA HIS A 120 -12.84 -28.34 -104.06
C HIS A 120 -11.73 -28.89 -103.18
N TYR A 121 -10.68 -29.46 -103.76
CA TYR A 121 -9.51 -29.93 -103.02
C TYR A 121 -8.80 -28.78 -102.29
N LEU A 122 -8.59 -27.64 -102.96
CA LEU A 122 -7.99 -26.45 -102.35
C LEU A 122 -8.85 -25.89 -101.22
N GLU A 123 -10.18 -25.89 -101.36
CA GLU A 123 -11.10 -25.47 -100.30
C GLU A 123 -11.02 -26.41 -99.10
N LEU A 124 -11.01 -27.73 -99.32
CA LEU A 124 -10.83 -28.72 -98.25
C LEU A 124 -9.49 -28.53 -97.55
N GLU A 125 -8.40 -28.37 -98.30
CA GLU A 125 -7.06 -28.13 -97.73
C GLU A 125 -7.02 -26.84 -96.91
N ALA A 126 -7.65 -25.76 -97.38
CA ALA A 126 -7.79 -24.51 -96.63
C ALA A 126 -8.57 -24.71 -95.32
N ARG A 127 -9.70 -25.45 -95.37
CA ARG A 127 -10.51 -25.78 -94.19
C ARG A 127 -9.73 -26.65 -93.19
N PHE A 128 -8.97 -27.64 -93.66
CA PHE A 128 -8.12 -28.46 -92.80
C PHE A 128 -7.02 -27.65 -92.11
N ARG A 129 -6.35 -26.74 -92.83
CA ARG A 129 -5.38 -25.82 -92.23
C ARG A 129 -6.04 -24.90 -91.20
N GLU A 130 -7.20 -24.35 -91.50
CA GLU A 130 -7.94 -23.50 -90.56
C GLU A 130 -8.36 -24.28 -89.30
N GLN A 131 -8.83 -25.52 -89.45
CA GLN A 131 -9.16 -26.40 -88.33
C GLN A 131 -7.91 -26.74 -87.51
N GLY A 132 -6.77 -26.99 -88.15
CA GLY A 132 -5.48 -27.18 -87.47
C GLY A 132 -5.10 -25.98 -86.60
N LEU A 133 -5.19 -24.77 -87.15
CA LEU A 133 -4.93 -23.54 -86.40
C LEU A 133 -5.92 -23.32 -85.24
N LYS A 134 -7.20 -23.65 -85.44
CA LYS A 134 -8.22 -23.59 -84.36
C LYS A 134 -7.90 -24.59 -83.25
N LEU A 135 -7.49 -25.81 -83.60
CA LEU A 135 -7.11 -26.84 -82.65
C LEU A 135 -5.87 -26.43 -81.85
N GLU A 136 -4.83 -25.91 -82.51
CA GLU A 136 -3.62 -25.42 -81.83
C GLU A 136 -3.94 -24.27 -80.85
N ARG A 137 -4.78 -23.32 -81.27
CA ARG A 137 -5.24 -22.24 -80.38
C ARG A 137 -6.00 -22.78 -79.17
N ALA A 138 -6.89 -23.76 -79.39
CA ALA A 138 -7.64 -24.39 -78.31
C ALA A 138 -6.70 -25.14 -77.34
N ILE A 139 -5.72 -25.90 -77.85
CA ILE A 139 -4.72 -26.60 -77.03
C ILE A 139 -3.92 -25.60 -76.19
N ASN A 140 -3.46 -24.51 -76.80
CA ASN A 140 -2.72 -23.48 -76.08
C ASN A 140 -3.56 -22.80 -75.01
N ALA A 141 -4.84 -22.48 -75.30
CA ALA A 141 -5.76 -21.91 -74.33
C ALA A 141 -6.06 -22.88 -73.16
N THR A 142 -6.20 -24.17 -73.44
CA THR A 142 -6.38 -25.20 -72.39
C THR A 142 -5.13 -25.30 -71.53
N ARG A 143 -3.92 -25.32 -72.12
CA ARG A 143 -2.65 -25.34 -71.37
C ARG A 143 -2.49 -24.12 -70.47
N THR A 144 -2.83 -22.92 -70.94
CA THR A 144 -2.78 -21.71 -70.10
C THR A 144 -3.78 -21.77 -68.96
N ALA A 145 -5.01 -22.23 -69.21
CA ALA A 145 -6.02 -22.41 -68.17
C ALA A 145 -5.61 -23.47 -67.13
N GLU A 146 -5.01 -24.58 -67.56
CA GLU A 146 -4.47 -25.62 -66.66
C GLU A 146 -3.35 -25.07 -65.77
N ALA A 147 -2.46 -24.24 -66.33
CA ALA A 147 -1.41 -23.58 -65.57
C ALA A 147 -1.97 -22.59 -64.53
N GLU A 148 -2.97 -21.79 -64.91
CA GLU A 148 -3.67 -20.89 -63.97
C GLU A 148 -4.37 -21.65 -62.85
N VAL A 149 -5.06 -22.75 -63.17
CA VAL A 149 -5.69 -23.63 -62.17
C VAL A 149 -4.64 -24.22 -61.23
N ALA A 150 -3.48 -24.63 -61.72
CA ALA A 150 -2.39 -25.15 -60.89
C ALA A 150 -1.84 -24.08 -59.94
N LEU A 151 -1.63 -22.85 -60.43
CA LEU A 151 -1.20 -21.72 -59.59
C LEU A 151 -2.24 -21.36 -58.54
N LEU A 152 -3.53 -21.29 -58.90
CA LEU A 152 -4.61 -21.01 -57.97
C LEU A 152 -4.74 -22.09 -56.89
N LYS A 153 -4.57 -23.37 -57.25
CA LYS A 153 -4.55 -24.48 -56.28
C LYS A 153 -3.40 -24.35 -55.29
N ASN A 154 -2.20 -24.00 -55.77
CA ASN A 154 -1.04 -23.78 -54.92
C ASN A 154 -1.30 -22.60 -53.96
N ASN A 155 -1.74 -21.46 -54.49
CA ASN A 155 -2.07 -20.28 -53.70
C ASN A 155 -3.18 -20.55 -52.66
N LEU A 156 -4.19 -21.32 -53.02
CA LEU A 156 -5.23 -21.72 -52.07
C LEU A 156 -4.66 -22.61 -50.96
N GLY A 157 -3.76 -23.53 -51.30
CA GLY A 157 -3.08 -24.39 -50.34
C GLY A 157 -2.20 -23.60 -49.37
N THR A 158 -1.43 -22.63 -49.87
CA THR A 158 -0.58 -21.78 -49.02
C THR A 158 -1.41 -20.86 -48.12
N GLU A 159 -2.49 -20.27 -48.63
CA GLU A 159 -3.41 -19.47 -47.83
C GLU A 159 -4.15 -20.30 -46.77
N ALA A 160 -4.60 -21.51 -47.10
CA ALA A 160 -5.21 -22.42 -46.13
C ALA A 160 -4.22 -22.79 -45.01
N ALA A 161 -2.96 -23.09 -45.35
CA ALA A 161 -1.92 -23.35 -44.36
C ALA A 161 -1.61 -22.12 -43.49
N ARG A 162 -1.62 -20.92 -44.08
CA ARG A 162 -1.46 -19.66 -43.34
C ARG A 162 -2.60 -19.43 -42.36
N LEU A 163 -3.85 -19.60 -42.81
CA LEU A 163 -5.03 -19.48 -41.96
C LEU A 163 -5.01 -20.48 -40.80
N ALA A 164 -4.69 -21.75 -41.06
CA ALA A 164 -4.57 -22.76 -40.01
C ALA A 164 -3.51 -22.39 -38.96
N LYS A 165 -2.37 -21.82 -39.38
CA LYS A 165 -1.32 -21.34 -38.48
C LYS A 165 -1.78 -20.14 -37.64
N GLU A 166 -2.49 -19.18 -38.24
CA GLU A 166 -3.04 -18.04 -37.51
C GLU A 166 -4.14 -18.45 -36.53
N GLU A 167 -5.00 -19.41 -36.89
CA GLU A 167 -6.00 -19.97 -35.98
C GLU A 167 -5.35 -20.67 -34.78
N ALA A 168 -4.30 -21.45 -35.00
CA ALA A 168 -3.54 -22.07 -33.91
C ALA A 168 -2.92 -21.02 -32.97
N ARG A 169 -2.33 -19.94 -33.53
CA ARG A 169 -1.79 -18.82 -32.73
C ARG A 169 -2.87 -18.08 -31.96
N ARG A 170 -4.03 -17.84 -32.58
CA ARG A 170 -5.17 -17.18 -31.93
C ARG A 170 -5.68 -18.02 -30.76
N SER A 171 -5.86 -19.32 -30.97
CA SER A 171 -6.26 -20.25 -29.92
C SER A 171 -5.24 -20.30 -28.77
N HIS A 172 -3.94 -20.27 -29.07
CA HIS A 172 -2.89 -20.22 -28.05
C HIS A 172 -2.97 -18.91 -27.24
N ALA A 173 -3.08 -17.77 -27.91
CA ALA A 173 -3.20 -16.46 -27.24
C ALA A 173 -4.48 -16.37 -26.39
N GLU A 174 -5.59 -16.93 -26.84
CA GLU A 174 -6.84 -17.01 -26.08
C GLU A 174 -6.67 -17.86 -24.80
N GLN A 175 -5.97 -19.00 -24.88
CA GLN A 175 -5.67 -19.83 -23.72
C GLN A 175 -4.76 -19.11 -22.72
N GLU A 176 -3.72 -18.42 -23.18
CA GLU A 176 -2.83 -17.62 -22.32
C GLU A 176 -3.60 -16.47 -21.65
N LEU A 177 -4.46 -15.77 -22.38
CA LEU A 177 -5.29 -14.70 -21.82
C LEU A 177 -6.24 -15.24 -20.75
N GLU A 178 -6.83 -16.42 -20.95
CA GLU A 178 -7.71 -17.04 -19.96
C GLU A 178 -6.94 -17.47 -18.70
N GLN A 179 -5.74 -18.03 -18.85
CA GLN A 179 -4.86 -18.34 -17.73
C GLN A 179 -4.46 -17.07 -16.96
N LEU A 180 -4.11 -15.99 -17.66
CA LEU A 180 -3.77 -14.70 -17.05
C LEU A 180 -4.97 -14.08 -16.32
N ARG A 181 -6.18 -14.17 -16.87
CA ARG A 181 -7.41 -13.73 -16.18
C ARG A 181 -7.65 -14.51 -14.91
N LYS A 182 -7.54 -15.85 -14.96
CA LYS A 182 -7.74 -16.71 -13.79
C LYS A 182 -6.71 -16.41 -12.69
N THR A 183 -5.43 -16.31 -13.04
CA THR A 183 -4.37 -15.98 -12.07
C THR A 183 -4.54 -14.57 -11.49
N HIS A 184 -4.96 -13.59 -12.30
CA HIS A 184 -5.29 -12.25 -11.83
C HIS A 184 -6.49 -12.27 -10.85
N GLU A 185 -7.54 -13.02 -11.14
CA GLU A 185 -8.67 -13.18 -10.22
C GLU A 185 -8.27 -13.87 -8.91
N ASP A 186 -7.49 -14.94 -8.97
CA ASP A 186 -7.02 -15.67 -7.79
C ASP A 186 -6.13 -14.79 -6.91
N THR A 187 -5.20 -14.03 -7.52
CA THR A 187 -4.36 -13.06 -6.79
C THR A 187 -5.16 -11.92 -6.19
N LYS A 188 -6.16 -11.39 -6.91
CA LYS A 188 -7.09 -10.38 -6.39
C LYS A 188 -7.88 -10.91 -5.20
N ARG A 189 -8.45 -12.12 -5.29
CA ARG A 189 -9.18 -12.77 -4.17
C ARG A 189 -8.27 -12.95 -2.96
N GLY A 190 -7.03 -13.41 -3.17
CA GLY A 190 -6.04 -13.57 -2.10
C GLY A 190 -5.61 -12.23 -1.46
N PHE A 191 -5.52 -11.16 -2.24
CA PHE A 191 -5.29 -9.81 -1.71
C PHE A 191 -6.47 -9.32 -0.88
N ASP A 192 -7.70 -9.41 -1.40
CA ASP A 192 -8.92 -9.00 -0.69
C ASP A 192 -9.09 -9.76 0.63
N GLN A 193 -8.76 -11.06 0.65
CA GLN A 193 -8.77 -11.86 1.87
C GLN A 193 -7.72 -11.40 2.88
N ARG A 194 -6.49 -11.09 2.44
CA ARG A 194 -5.45 -10.54 3.32
C ARG A 194 -5.85 -9.19 3.92
N VAL A 195 -6.42 -8.29 3.12
CA VAL A 195 -6.91 -6.99 3.61
C VAL A 195 -7.99 -7.18 4.67
N LYS A 196 -8.96 -8.09 4.45
CA LYS A 196 -9.99 -8.39 5.45
C LYS A 196 -9.41 -8.96 6.74
N GLU A 197 -8.44 -9.86 6.62
CA GLU A 197 -7.77 -10.47 7.78
C GLU A 197 -6.97 -9.43 8.57
N GLU A 198 -6.22 -8.56 7.88
CA GLU A 198 -5.47 -7.47 8.51
C GLU A 198 -6.41 -6.46 9.19
N GLN A 199 -7.52 -6.09 8.55
CA GLN A 199 -8.55 -5.26 9.17
C GLN A 199 -9.13 -5.89 10.43
N ARG A 200 -9.40 -7.21 10.42
CA ARG A 200 -9.85 -7.94 11.61
C ARG A 200 -8.80 -7.91 12.72
N GLN A 201 -7.54 -8.23 12.39
CA GLN A 201 -6.43 -8.21 13.35
C GLN A 201 -6.22 -6.82 13.97
N ASN A 202 -6.31 -5.75 13.17
CA ASN A 202 -6.22 -4.37 13.64
C ASN A 202 -7.37 -4.00 14.57
N LEU A 203 -8.60 -4.43 14.27
CA LEU A 203 -9.75 -4.22 15.15
C LEU A 203 -9.63 -4.98 16.47
N GLU A 204 -9.13 -6.22 16.44
CA GLU A 204 -8.86 -7.01 17.64
C GLU A 204 -7.75 -6.36 18.50
N ALA A 205 -6.67 -5.90 17.87
CA ALA A 205 -5.58 -5.20 18.53
C ALA A 205 -6.06 -3.88 19.17
N LEU A 206 -6.87 -3.10 18.44
CA LEU A 206 -7.47 -1.86 18.95
C LEU A 206 -8.42 -2.14 20.12
N SER A 207 -9.28 -3.16 20.00
CA SER A 207 -10.18 -3.55 21.10
C SER A 207 -9.42 -3.97 22.35
N LYS A 208 -8.27 -4.65 22.20
CA LYS A 208 -7.41 -5.01 23.32
C LYS A 208 -6.76 -3.78 23.95
N ALA A 209 -6.20 -2.89 23.14
CA ALA A 209 -5.62 -1.64 23.61
C ALA A 209 -6.65 -0.76 24.34
N ASP A 210 -7.88 -0.67 23.82
CA ASP A 210 -8.98 0.05 24.47
C ASP A 210 -9.36 -0.56 25.83
N ALA A 211 -9.36 -1.88 25.94
CA ALA A 211 -9.59 -2.57 27.21
C ALA A 211 -8.48 -2.26 28.22
N ASP A 212 -7.22 -2.29 27.78
CA ASP A 212 -6.05 -1.96 28.62
C ASP A 212 -6.08 -0.48 29.08
N VAL A 213 -6.42 0.45 28.19
CA VAL A 213 -6.59 1.87 28.52
C VAL A 213 -7.70 2.07 29.56
N ARG A 214 -8.84 1.38 29.41
CA ARG A 214 -9.92 1.43 30.41
C ARG A 214 -9.48 0.88 31.75
N PHE A 215 -8.73 -0.23 31.76
CA PHE A 215 -8.18 -0.82 32.97
C PHE A 215 -7.21 0.14 33.68
N HIS A 216 -6.27 0.74 32.95
CA HIS A 216 -5.32 1.71 33.51
C HIS A 216 -6.03 2.98 33.99
N ARG A 217 -7.02 3.48 33.25
CA ARG A 217 -7.84 4.63 33.69
C ARG A 217 -8.57 4.34 34.99
N SER A 218 -9.22 3.18 35.11
CA SER A 218 -9.88 2.76 36.35
C SER A 218 -8.89 2.63 37.51
N SER A 219 -7.70 2.11 37.24
CA SER A 219 -6.63 1.99 38.25
C SER A 219 -6.12 3.36 38.72
N LEU A 220 -5.95 4.31 37.80
CA LEU A 220 -5.58 5.69 38.13
C LEU A 220 -6.65 6.40 38.95
N GLU A 221 -7.93 6.17 38.66
CA GLU A 221 -9.04 6.73 39.42
C GLU A 221 -9.06 6.21 40.86
N LYS A 222 -8.87 4.89 41.05
CA LYS A 222 -8.72 4.29 42.39
C LYS A 222 -7.55 4.89 43.17
N LEU A 223 -6.38 5.02 42.52
CA LEU A 223 -5.21 5.64 43.15
C LEU A 223 -5.49 7.09 43.51
N ARG A 224 -6.13 7.86 42.63
CA ARG A 224 -6.50 9.24 42.89
C ARG A 224 -7.43 9.36 44.11
N ASP A 225 -8.41 8.47 44.24
CA ASP A 225 -9.31 8.43 45.40
C ASP A 225 -8.56 8.06 46.69
N GLU A 226 -7.64 7.09 46.64
CA GLU A 226 -6.80 6.72 47.78
C GLU A 226 -5.87 7.86 48.22
N PHE A 227 -5.21 8.52 47.27
CA PHE A 227 -4.38 9.69 47.55
C PHE A 227 -5.21 10.85 48.09
N GLY A 228 -6.39 11.13 47.52
CA GLY A 228 -7.30 12.16 48.03
C GLY A 228 -7.77 11.88 49.45
N LYS A 229 -8.05 10.61 49.80
CA LYS A 229 -8.38 10.20 51.19
C LYS A 229 -7.20 10.41 52.14
N LYS A 230 -5.98 10.02 51.74
CA LYS A 230 -4.76 10.22 52.54
C LYS A 230 -4.44 11.70 52.74
N GLU A 231 -4.55 12.50 51.69
CA GLU A 231 -4.35 13.94 51.74
C GLU A 231 -5.36 14.62 52.68
N ALA A 232 -6.64 14.23 52.62
CA ALA A 232 -7.67 14.72 53.53
C ALA A 232 -7.40 14.34 54.99
N MET A 233 -6.90 13.12 55.23
CA MET A 233 -6.49 12.66 56.58
C MET A 233 -5.31 13.47 57.10
N LEU A 234 -4.23 13.60 56.32
CA LEU A 234 -3.07 14.40 56.70
C LEU A 234 -3.43 15.86 56.93
N SER A 235 -4.31 16.44 56.10
CA SER A 235 -4.80 17.81 56.30
C SER A 235 -5.56 17.96 57.62
N ARG A 236 -6.37 16.98 58.01
CA ARG A 236 -7.04 16.97 59.33
C ARG A 236 -6.02 16.88 60.46
N ASP A 237 -5.06 15.96 60.39
CA ASP A 237 -4.01 15.81 61.41
C ASP A 237 -3.19 17.09 61.58
N ILE A 238 -2.84 17.76 60.47
CA ILE A 238 -2.18 19.08 60.49
C ILE A 238 -3.04 20.11 61.22
N THR A 239 -4.34 20.21 60.89
CA THR A 239 -5.23 21.16 61.58
C THR A 239 -5.41 20.83 63.07
N GLU A 240 -5.47 19.56 63.43
CA GLU A 240 -5.54 19.13 64.82
C GLU A 240 -4.27 19.49 65.57
N LEU A 241 -3.09 19.16 65.02
CA LEU A 241 -1.80 19.51 65.60
C LEU A 241 -1.64 21.02 65.76
N HIS A 242 -2.01 21.82 64.76
CA HIS A 242 -2.03 23.28 64.89
C HIS A 242 -2.94 23.75 66.03
N SER A 243 -4.13 23.14 66.20
CA SER A 243 -5.02 23.47 67.32
C SER A 243 -4.42 23.07 68.68
N GLN A 244 -3.70 21.95 68.75
CA GLN A 244 -3.03 21.51 69.97
C GLN A 244 -1.86 22.43 70.32
N VAL A 245 -1.06 22.83 69.32
CA VAL A 245 0.01 23.82 69.47
C VAL A 245 -0.57 25.15 69.98
N ALA A 246 -1.61 25.68 69.35
CA ALA A 246 -2.25 26.93 69.79
C ALA A 246 -2.75 26.86 71.26
N LYS A 247 -3.34 25.73 71.68
CA LYS A 247 -3.73 25.50 73.09
C LYS A 247 -2.54 25.44 74.04
N ARG A 248 -1.43 24.84 73.60
CA ARG A 248 -0.18 24.76 74.37
C ARG A 248 0.44 26.16 74.50
N ASP A 249 0.47 26.94 73.42
CA ASP A 249 0.97 28.31 73.40
C ASP A 249 0.15 29.22 74.32
N SER A 250 -1.19 29.16 74.28
CA SER A 250 -2.03 29.94 75.19
C SER A 250 -1.81 29.57 76.66
N ARG A 251 -1.58 28.28 76.94
CA ARG A 251 -1.26 27.81 78.29
C ARG A 251 0.12 28.27 78.74
N LEU A 252 1.13 28.21 77.87
CA LEU A 252 2.47 28.73 78.15
C LEU A 252 2.41 30.24 78.43
N GLU A 253 1.66 31.01 77.65
CA GLU A 253 1.51 32.45 77.88
C GLU A 253 0.82 32.74 79.22
N THR A 254 -0.21 31.97 79.57
CA THR A 254 -0.87 32.07 80.88
C THR A 254 0.11 31.74 82.02
N GLN A 255 0.87 30.65 81.90
CA GLN A 255 1.88 30.27 82.90
C GLN A 255 2.98 31.32 83.02
N LYS A 256 3.44 31.89 81.91
CA LYS A 256 4.42 32.96 81.88
C LYS A 256 3.89 34.21 82.59
N SER A 257 2.65 34.61 82.33
CA SER A 257 2.01 35.73 83.04
C SER A 257 1.88 35.47 84.54
N HIS A 258 1.59 34.22 84.93
CA HIS A 258 1.50 33.82 86.33
C HIS A 258 2.87 33.83 87.03
N ILE A 259 3.92 33.31 86.37
CA ILE A 259 5.30 33.38 86.87
C ILE A 259 5.70 34.84 87.06
N GLN A 260 5.40 35.70 86.08
CA GLN A 260 5.73 37.12 86.17
C GLN A 260 5.00 37.81 87.33
N GLY A 261 3.73 37.47 87.57
CA GLY A 261 2.99 37.93 88.76
C GLY A 261 3.65 37.47 90.07
N LEU A 262 4.03 36.19 90.16
CA LEU A 262 4.73 35.65 91.33
C LEU A 262 6.11 36.30 91.54
N GLU A 263 6.84 36.60 90.47
CA GLU A 263 8.12 37.31 90.54
C GLU A 263 7.96 38.73 91.08
N ASP A 264 6.88 39.43 90.70
CA ASP A 264 6.58 40.77 91.19
C ASP A 264 6.11 40.75 92.66
N ASP A 265 5.28 39.78 93.05
CA ASP A 265 4.93 39.54 94.47
C ASP A 265 6.17 39.26 95.32
N LEU A 266 7.10 38.44 94.81
CA LEU A 266 8.34 38.10 95.51
C LEU A 266 9.25 39.32 95.66
N LYS A 267 9.35 40.18 94.63
CA LYS A 267 10.03 41.48 94.74
C LYS A 267 9.37 42.38 95.79
N GLN A 268 8.04 42.43 95.82
CA GLN A 268 7.31 43.22 96.81
C GLN A 268 7.58 42.71 98.22
N LEU A 269 7.48 41.39 98.45
CA LEU A 269 7.80 40.77 99.74
C LEU A 269 9.25 40.98 100.16
N GLN A 270 10.20 40.93 99.22
CA GLN A 270 11.60 41.29 99.50
C GLN A 270 11.72 42.75 99.93
N GLN A 271 11.07 43.68 99.21
CA GLN A 271 11.07 45.09 99.57
C GLN A 271 10.43 45.32 100.95
N GLU A 272 9.28 44.72 101.23
CA GLU A 272 8.62 44.75 102.54
C GLU A 272 9.51 44.16 103.63
N SER A 273 10.16 43.02 103.39
CA SER A 273 11.13 42.41 104.32
C SER A 273 12.31 43.33 104.59
N THR A 274 12.85 44.03 103.58
CA THR A 274 13.91 45.02 103.80
C THR A 274 13.43 46.22 104.63
N VAL A 275 12.18 46.67 104.41
CA VAL A 275 11.56 47.74 105.21
C VAL A 275 11.36 47.29 106.65
N GLN A 276 10.76 46.12 106.87
CA GLN A 276 10.57 45.51 108.19
C GLN A 276 11.89 45.30 108.92
N SER A 277 12.94 44.84 108.21
CA SER A 277 14.29 44.70 108.78
C SER A 277 14.86 46.05 109.26
N ARG A 278 14.68 47.11 108.47
CA ARG A 278 15.05 48.49 108.87
C ARG A 278 14.23 48.99 110.06
N GLU A 279 12.93 48.73 110.07
CA GLU A 279 12.05 49.09 111.19
C GLU A 279 12.43 48.33 112.47
N LEU A 280 12.67 47.01 112.39
CA LEU A 280 13.17 46.19 113.49
C LEU A 280 14.50 46.71 114.01
N ALA A 281 15.43 47.07 113.13
CA ALA A 281 16.71 47.67 113.53
C ALA A 281 16.50 49.01 114.27
N LYS A 282 15.55 49.84 113.80
CA LYS A 282 15.18 51.11 114.44
C LYS A 282 14.53 50.89 115.82
N VAL A 283 13.60 49.94 115.94
CA VAL A 283 12.96 49.57 117.20
C VAL A 283 13.99 48.99 118.17
N ASN A 284 14.87 48.09 117.72
CA ASN A 284 15.96 47.55 118.54
C ASN A 284 16.89 48.66 119.03
N ALA A 285 17.26 49.62 118.17
CA ALA A 285 18.06 50.77 118.59
C ALA A 285 17.33 51.65 119.62
N ALA A 286 16.03 51.90 119.44
CA ALA A 286 15.20 52.62 120.38
C ALA A 286 15.09 51.89 121.73
N LEU A 287 14.87 50.57 121.70
CA LEU A 287 14.83 49.72 122.88
C LEU A 287 16.17 49.74 123.62
N LEU A 288 17.31 49.66 122.92
CA LEU A 288 18.63 49.80 123.53
C LEU A 288 18.82 51.16 124.20
N SER A 289 18.32 52.23 123.57
CA SER A 289 18.38 53.59 124.12
C SER A 289 17.55 53.72 125.41
N GLU A 290 16.32 53.21 125.40
CA GLU A 290 15.45 53.16 126.57
C GLU A 290 16.03 52.23 127.66
N GLN A 291 16.63 51.09 127.30
CA GLN A 291 17.31 50.21 128.25
C GLN A 291 18.52 50.91 128.91
N ASN A 292 19.30 51.69 128.14
CA ASN A 292 20.38 52.51 128.68
C ASN A 292 19.87 53.68 129.54
N ARG A 293 18.67 54.19 129.26
CA ARG A 293 18.00 55.20 130.08
C ARG A 293 17.50 54.61 131.39
N ALA A 294 16.85 53.44 131.33
CA ALA A 294 16.40 52.68 132.48
C ALA A 294 17.57 52.33 133.40
N LYS A 295 18.69 51.85 132.85
CA LYS A 295 19.91 51.57 133.62
C LYS A 295 20.47 52.81 134.33
N ARG A 296 20.47 53.97 133.65
CA ARG A 296 20.87 55.25 134.29
C ARG A 296 19.93 55.66 135.42
N LEU A 297 18.63 55.42 135.26
CA LEU A 297 17.63 55.68 136.30
C LEU A 297 17.81 54.70 137.47
N GLU A 298 18.07 53.42 137.23
CA GLU A 298 18.42 52.43 138.26
C GLU A 298 19.67 52.84 139.05
N ASP A 299 20.72 53.32 138.37
CA ASP A 299 21.93 53.82 139.03
C ASP A 299 21.65 55.08 139.87
N GLN A 300 20.76 55.96 139.41
CA GLN A 300 20.27 57.10 140.20
C GLN A 300 19.48 56.66 141.44
N VAL A 301 18.60 55.66 141.31
CA VAL A 301 17.84 55.10 142.43
C VAL A 301 18.78 54.51 143.47
N LYS A 302 19.77 53.70 143.06
CA LYS A 302 20.79 53.15 143.98
C LYS A 302 21.57 54.23 144.71
N LYS A 303 21.89 55.33 144.04
CA LYS A 303 22.56 56.48 144.66
C LYS A 303 21.68 57.16 145.71
N LEU A 304 20.41 57.38 145.38
CA LEU A 304 19.43 57.96 146.32
C LEU A 304 19.18 57.03 147.52
N GLU A 305 19.15 55.71 147.34
CA GLU A 305 19.04 54.74 148.43
C GLU A 305 20.27 54.76 149.36
N ALA A 306 21.48 54.96 148.81
CA ALA A 306 22.70 55.11 149.59
C ALA A 306 22.69 56.41 150.43
N ASP A 307 22.24 57.52 149.84
CA ASP A 307 22.09 58.79 150.52
C ASP A 307 21.04 58.72 151.65
N LEU A 308 19.92 58.02 151.40
CA LEU A 308 18.86 57.78 152.39
C LEU A 308 19.35 56.96 153.58
N LYS A 309 20.14 55.91 153.34
CA LYS A 309 20.80 55.13 154.41
C LYS A 309 21.76 55.97 155.23
N GLN A 310 22.54 56.84 154.59
CA GLN A 310 23.47 57.72 155.29
C GLN A 310 22.74 58.77 156.15
N GLN A 311 21.60 59.28 155.67
CA GLN A 311 20.75 60.20 156.42
C GLN A 311 20.07 59.54 157.61
N ALA A 312 19.56 58.31 157.44
CA ALA A 312 18.98 57.51 158.52
C ALA A 312 20.01 57.21 159.63
N GLN A 313 21.26 56.91 159.25
CA GLN A 313 22.36 56.68 160.21
C GLN A 313 22.67 57.96 161.04
N ARG A 314 22.61 59.15 160.43
CA ARG A 314 22.79 60.45 161.12
C ARG A 314 21.65 60.80 162.06
N GLN A 315 20.41 60.42 161.73
CA GLN A 315 19.26 60.60 162.61
C GLN A 315 19.33 59.67 163.83
N LEU A 316 19.83 58.44 163.66
CA LEU A 316 20.00 57.49 164.77
C LEU A 316 21.05 57.97 165.79
N SER A 317 22.16 58.57 165.33
CA SER A 317 23.21 59.08 166.23
C SER A 317 22.75 60.29 167.04
N THR A 318 21.99 61.20 166.44
CA THR A 318 21.45 62.40 167.10
C THR A 318 20.35 62.07 168.12
N ALA A 319 19.53 61.03 167.86
CA ALA A 319 18.55 60.54 168.83
C ALA A 319 19.20 59.95 170.10
N SER A 320 20.36 59.29 169.96
CA SER A 320 21.06 58.65 171.08
C SER A 320 21.75 59.64 172.03
N GLU A 321 22.21 60.79 171.53
CA GLU A 321 22.80 61.85 172.36
C GLU A 321 21.75 62.62 173.16
N ALA A 322 20.54 62.78 172.61
CA ALA A 322 19.42 63.43 173.29
C ALA A 322 18.95 62.65 174.53
N THR A 323 18.87 61.31 174.44
CA THR A 323 18.45 60.44 175.55
C THR A 323 19.45 60.42 176.71
N ARG A 324 20.76 60.57 176.44
CA ARG A 324 21.79 60.68 177.50
C ARG A 324 21.70 62.00 178.28
N ARG A 325 21.40 63.11 177.60
CA ARG A 325 21.24 64.43 178.26
C ARG A 325 19.98 64.49 179.14
N GLU A 326 18.90 63.85 178.71
CA GLU A 326 17.64 63.81 179.46
C GLU A 326 17.77 63.06 180.80
N ASN A 327 18.47 61.92 180.82
CA ASN A 327 18.68 61.14 182.05
C ASN A 327 19.56 61.85 183.09
N ALA A 328 20.56 62.64 182.66
CA ALA A 328 21.42 63.40 183.57
C ALA A 328 20.66 64.53 184.30
N LEU A 329 19.68 65.15 183.63
CA LEU A 329 18.86 66.22 184.19
C LEU A 329 17.85 65.72 185.24
N ARG A 330 17.33 64.49 185.07
CA ARG A 330 16.42 63.87 186.07
C ARG A 330 17.10 63.62 187.43
N VAL A 331 18.36 63.20 187.42
CA VAL A 331 19.12 62.93 188.66
C VAL A 331 19.42 64.23 189.42
N GLN A 332 19.70 65.33 188.72
CA GLN A 332 19.93 66.65 189.35
C GLN A 332 18.66 67.26 189.94
N LEU A 333 17.50 67.02 189.32
CA LEU A 333 16.20 67.52 189.82
C LEU A 333 15.81 66.87 191.15
N GLN A 334 16.01 65.56 191.27
CA GLN A 334 15.65 64.78 192.46
C GLN A 334 16.50 65.17 193.69
N ALA A 335 17.78 65.49 193.48
CA ALA A 335 18.66 65.99 194.55
C ALA A 335 18.26 67.38 195.06
N LYS A 336 17.71 68.24 194.18
CA LYS A 336 17.25 69.59 194.55
C LYS A 336 15.91 69.58 195.27
N GLU A 337 15.03 68.63 194.97
CA GLU A 337 13.75 68.45 195.68
C GLU A 337 13.96 68.01 197.14
N GLU A 338 14.94 67.16 197.43
CA GLU A 338 15.27 66.74 198.80
C GLU A 338 15.85 67.87 199.68
N GLU A 339 16.65 68.78 199.09
CA GLU A 339 17.14 69.99 199.78
C GLU A 339 15.99 70.95 200.11
N LEU A 340 15.03 71.10 199.20
CA LEU A 340 13.88 72.00 199.36
C LEU A 340 12.95 71.52 200.48
N LEU A 341 12.70 70.21 200.58
CA LEU A 341 11.91 69.59 201.64
C LEU A 341 12.49 69.82 203.05
N ARG A 342 13.83 69.76 203.20
CA ARG A 342 14.50 70.02 204.49
C ARG A 342 14.44 71.49 204.89
N ALA A 343 14.54 72.41 203.94
CA ALA A 343 14.42 73.84 204.20
C ALA A 343 12.99 74.21 204.63
N ASN A 344 11.98 73.65 203.96
CA ASN A 344 10.57 73.94 204.21
C ASN A 344 10.12 73.46 205.61
N ALA A 345 10.57 72.28 206.04
CA ALA A 345 10.27 71.75 207.37
C ALA A 345 10.81 72.66 208.51
N LYS A 346 11.91 73.37 208.27
CA LYS A 346 12.53 74.23 209.28
C LYS A 346 11.83 75.59 209.39
N VAL A 347 11.39 76.16 208.26
CA VAL A 347 10.54 77.37 208.22
C VAL A 347 9.23 77.15 208.98
N ILE A 348 8.57 76.01 208.76
CA ILE A 348 7.35 75.64 209.49
C ILE A 348 7.58 75.54 211.00
N SER A 349 8.77 75.11 211.44
CA SER A 349 9.10 75.05 212.88
C SER A 349 9.33 76.43 213.51
N LEU A 350 9.80 77.40 212.72
CA LEU A 350 10.02 78.78 213.16
C LEU A 350 8.71 79.56 213.15
N GLU A 351 7.84 79.34 212.17
CA GLU A 351 6.48 79.91 212.13
C GLU A 351 5.63 79.45 213.31
N LYS A 352 5.68 78.17 213.68
CA LYS A 352 4.95 77.67 214.85
C LYS A 352 5.41 78.31 216.16
N ARG A 353 6.69 78.67 216.27
CA ARG A 353 7.23 79.32 217.47
C ARG A 353 6.82 80.79 217.56
N LEU A 354 6.71 81.44 216.40
CA LEU A 354 6.25 82.82 216.25
C LEU A 354 4.76 82.97 216.59
N ILE A 355 3.92 82.01 216.20
CA ILE A 355 2.48 82.00 216.51
C ILE A 355 2.23 81.87 218.02
N THR A 356 3.00 81.05 218.73
CA THR A 356 2.88 80.96 220.21
C THR A 356 3.27 82.25 220.93
N GLN A 357 4.22 83.01 220.40
CA GLN A 357 4.57 84.31 220.98
C GLN A 357 3.51 85.39 220.68
N ASP A 358 2.72 85.22 219.62
CA ASP A 358 1.65 86.16 219.24
C ASP A 358 0.35 85.95 220.04
N ASP A 359 0.05 84.70 220.46
CA ASP A 359 -1.15 84.40 221.24
C ASP A 359 -1.05 84.79 222.73
N GLU A 360 0.15 84.79 223.32
CA GLU A 360 0.34 85.29 224.69
C GLU A 360 0.25 86.82 224.76
N LEU A 361 0.69 87.53 223.71
CA LEU A 361 0.52 88.99 223.58
C LEU A 361 -0.97 89.38 223.51
N LYS A 362 -1.82 88.55 222.88
CA LYS A 362 -3.26 88.85 222.75
C LYS A 362 -4.08 88.61 224.02
N ARG A 363 -3.74 87.64 224.87
CA ARG A 363 -4.56 87.37 226.08
C ARG A 363 -4.32 88.33 227.25
N VAL A 364 -3.15 88.95 227.38
CA VAL A 364 -2.93 89.94 228.46
C VAL A 364 -3.34 91.35 228.02
N SER A 365 -3.41 91.64 226.72
CA SER A 365 -3.96 92.90 226.20
C SER A 365 -5.49 93.06 226.41
N ALA A 366 -6.23 92.00 226.77
CA ALA A 366 -7.66 92.06 227.04
C ALA A 366 -7.99 91.98 228.54
N ARG A 367 -7.30 92.81 229.34
CA ARG A 367 -7.60 93.11 230.75
C ARG A 367 -8.48 94.38 230.94
N GLN A 368 -9.19 94.85 229.91
CA GLN A 368 -10.06 96.04 229.99
C GLN A 368 -11.38 95.88 229.20
N MET A 369 -12.30 95.09 229.76
CA MET A 369 -13.67 95.50 230.11
C MET A 369 -14.24 94.50 231.12
#